data_AF-A0A7Y1VP43-F1
#
_entry.id   AF-A0A7Y1VP43-F1
#
_cell.length_a   1.000
_cell.length_b   1.000
_cell.length_c   1.000
_cell.angle_alpha   90.00
_cell.angle_beta   90.00
_cell.angle_gamma   90.00
#
_symmetry.space_group_name_H-M   'P 1'
#
loop_
_entity.id
_entity.type
_entity.pdbx_description
1 polymer ?
#
loop_
_entity_poly.entity_id
_entity_poly.type
_entity_poly.pdbx_seq_one_letter_code
_entity_poly.pdbx_strand_id
1 'polypeptide(L)'
;MSFLKRLGYFLFGLSIGLVFLAFFLKKKSDETDTSFCYLPNCRVLKELRSKPVLIDLKEASSSAAMLDSTRILEFLTSGKVNFRASDTKASPCGLYV
;
A
#
# COMPACT_ATOMS: atom_id res chain seq x y z
N MET A 1 37.71 7.26 -28.38
CA MET A 1 36.34 6.72 -28.65
C MET A 1 35.39 7.90 -28.80
N SER A 2 34.50 7.92 -29.80
CA SER A 2 33.50 9.00 -29.92
C SER A 2 32.48 8.91 -28.78
N PHE A 3 31.92 10.06 -28.36
CA PHE A 3 30.95 10.14 -27.27
C PHE A 3 29.74 9.22 -27.50
N LEU A 4 29.23 9.16 -28.73
CA LEU A 4 28.13 8.29 -29.15
C LEU A 4 28.40 6.80 -28.86
N LYS A 5 29.63 6.33 -29.13
CA LYS A 5 30.01 4.93 -28.85
C LYS A 5 30.02 4.64 -27.35
N ARG A 6 30.57 5.56 -26.54
CA ARG A 6 30.58 5.44 -25.07
C ARG A 6 29.16 5.45 -24.49
N LEU A 7 28.29 6.32 -24.99
CA LEU A 7 26.89 6.38 -24.57
C LEU A 7 26.14 5.11 -24.97
N GLY A 8 26.37 4.58 -26.18
CA GLY A 8 25.78 3.32 -26.64
C GLY A 8 26.14 2.14 -25.74
N TYR A 9 27.42 1.98 -25.38
CA TYR A 9 27.84 0.92 -24.47
C TYR A 9 27.22 1.06 -23.07
N PHE A 10 27.10 2.29 -22.55
CA PHE A 10 26.45 2.54 -21.26
C PHE A 10 24.96 2.18 -21.28
N LEU A 11 24.22 2.64 -22.30
CA LEU A 11 22.79 2.36 -22.43
C LEU A 11 22.51 0.87 -22.64
N PHE A 12 23.39 0.15 -23.35
CA PHE A 12 23.28 -1.29 -23.50
C PHE A 12 23.49 -2.04 -22.17
N GLY A 13 24.47 -1.64 -21.36
CA GLY A 13 24.65 -2.19 -20.01
C GLY A 13 23.47 -1.86 -19.10
N LEU A 14 22.99 -0.62 -19.15
CA LEU A 14 21.83 -0.16 -18.38
C LEU A 14 20.56 -0.93 -18.75
N SER A 15 20.31 -1.17 -20.04
CA SER A 15 19.11 -1.89 -20.49
C SER A 15 19.11 -3.33 -19.98
N ILE A 16 20.25 -4.03 -20.05
CA ILE A 16 20.39 -5.38 -19.46
C ILE A 16 20.13 -5.33 -17.95
N GLY A 17 20.72 -4.36 -17.25
CA GLY A 17 20.50 -4.18 -15.80
C GLY A 17 19.04 -3.93 -15.44
N LEU A 18 18.33 -3.11 -16.22
CA LEU A 18 16.91 -2.84 -16.03
C LEU A 18 16.05 -4.08 -16.26
N VAL A 19 16.37 -4.92 -17.25
CA VAL A 19 15.68 -6.19 -17.48
C VAL A 19 15.83 -7.10 -16.25
N PHE A 20 17.06 -7.32 -15.77
CA PHE A 20 17.30 -8.11 -14.56
C PHE A 20 16.56 -7.55 -13.34
N LEU A 21 16.63 -6.23 -13.12
CA LEU A 21 15.94 -5.57 -12.04
C LEU A 21 14.42 -5.78 -12.12
N ALA A 22 13.83 -5.64 -13.31
CA ALA A 22 12.39 -5.83 -13.51
C ALA A 22 11.95 -7.26 -13.18
N PHE A 23 12.71 -8.28 -13.59
CA PHE A 23 12.42 -9.68 -13.23
C PHE A 23 12.51 -9.91 -11.72
N PHE A 24 13.52 -9.34 -11.06
CA PHE A 24 13.68 -9.46 -9.61
C PHE A 24 12.53 -8.79 -8.85
N LEU A 25 12.15 -7.57 -9.24
CA LEU A 25 11.04 -6.84 -8.61
C LEU A 25 9.70 -7.54 -8.85
N LYS A 26 9.46 -8.09 -10.04
CA LYS A 26 8.24 -8.83 -10.36
C LYS A 26 8.09 -10.08 -9.50
N LYS A 27 9.15 -10.88 -9.35
CA LYS A 27 9.10 -12.04 -8.44
C LYS A 27 8.81 -11.63 -7.00
N LYS A 28 9.39 -10.52 -6.54
CA LYS A 28 9.14 -10.00 -5.19
C LYS A 28 7.68 -9.59 -4.99
N SER A 29 7.09 -8.86 -5.94
CA SER A 29 5.67 -8.46 -5.83
C SER A 29 4.72 -9.65 -5.88
N ASP A 30 4.95 -10.58 -6.81
CA ASP A 30 4.03 -11.69 -7.08
C ASP A 30 4.15 -12.82 -6.03
N GLU A 31 5.35 -13.11 -5.53
CA GLU A 31 5.59 -14.24 -4.61
C GLU A 31 5.43 -13.87 -3.12
N THR A 32 5.61 -12.59 -2.75
CA THR A 32 5.53 -12.18 -1.32
C THR A 32 4.37 -11.25 -0.98
N ASP A 33 3.41 -11.05 -1.91
CA ASP A 33 2.29 -10.10 -1.78
C ASP A 33 2.76 -8.73 -1.23
N THR A 34 3.97 -8.33 -1.63
CA THR A 34 4.63 -7.15 -1.09
C THR A 34 4.08 -5.91 -1.78
N SER A 35 3.02 -5.37 -1.21
CA SER A 35 2.49 -4.07 -1.62
C SER A 35 3.45 -2.94 -1.24
N PHE A 36 3.97 -2.25 -2.26
CA PHE A 36 4.78 -1.04 -2.12
C PHE A 36 3.90 0.17 -1.78
N CYS A 37 3.37 0.22 -0.55
CA CYS A 37 2.56 1.33 -0.05
C CYS A 37 3.43 2.53 0.37
N TYR A 38 3.90 3.31 -0.60
CA TYR A 38 4.67 4.53 -0.32
C TYR A 38 3.78 5.74 -0.01
N LEU A 39 2.57 5.79 -0.56
CA LEU A 39 1.65 6.92 -0.34
C LEU A 39 0.93 6.83 1.01
N PRO A 40 0.65 7.97 1.67
CA PRO A 40 0.04 8.00 3.01
C PRO A 40 -1.22 7.14 3.14
N ASN A 41 -2.14 7.22 2.17
CA ASN A 41 -3.39 6.45 2.18
C ASN A 41 -3.13 4.93 2.21
N CYS A 42 -2.30 4.42 1.29
CA CYS A 42 -1.97 3.00 1.21
C CYS A 42 -1.27 2.53 2.48
N ARG A 43 -0.38 3.35 3.05
CA ARG A 43 0.35 3.04 4.28
C ARG A 43 -0.61 2.86 5.46
N VAL A 44 -1.55 3.79 5.67
CA VAL A 44 -2.54 3.69 6.76
C VAL A 44 -3.44 2.48 6.57
N LEU A 45 -4.00 2.29 5.37
CA LEU A 45 -4.85 1.13 5.08
C LEU A 45 -4.13 -0.21 5.29
N LYS A 46 -2.86 -0.30 4.87
CA LYS A 46 -2.03 -1.49 5.12
C LYS A 46 -1.76 -1.69 6.61
N GLU A 47 -1.52 -0.62 7.36
CA GLU A 47 -1.31 -0.68 8.80
C GLU A 47 -2.57 -1.12 9.54
N LEU A 48 -3.74 -0.59 9.19
CA LEU A 48 -5.04 -1.01 9.72
C LEU A 48 -5.32 -2.50 9.45
N ARG A 49 -5.04 -2.99 8.24
CA ARG A 49 -5.19 -4.42 7.89
C ARG A 49 -4.25 -5.35 8.66
N SER A 50 -3.13 -4.84 9.18
CA SER A 50 -2.16 -5.64 9.92
C SER A 50 -2.52 -5.84 11.40
N LYS A 51 -3.54 -5.13 11.90
CA LYS A 51 -4.01 -5.21 13.28
C LYS A 51 -5.29 -6.05 13.39
N PRO A 52 -5.57 -6.66 14.55
CA PRO A 52 -6.84 -7.32 14.78
C PRO A 52 -7.98 -6.31 14.72
N VAL A 53 -9.05 -6.64 13.99
CA VAL A 53 -10.25 -5.81 13.88
C VAL A 53 -11.19 -6.13 15.04
N LEU A 54 -11.46 -5.13 15.87
CA LEU A 54 -12.45 -5.18 16.94
C LEU A 54 -13.57 -4.19 16.58
N ILE A 55 -14.81 -4.67 16.52
CA ILE A 55 -15.97 -3.86 16.15
C ILE A 55 -16.86 -3.72 17.38
N ASP A 56 -17.06 -2.50 17.85
CA ASP A 56 -18.08 -2.21 18.84
C ASP A 56 -19.43 -2.01 18.11
N LEU A 57 -20.30 -3.02 18.23
CA LEU A 57 -21.61 -3.03 17.57
C LEU A 57 -22.60 -2.02 18.17
N LYS A 58 -22.25 -1.34 19.27
CA LYS A 58 -23.12 -0.38 19.94
C LYS A 58 -23.18 0.98 19.24
N GLU A 59 -22.11 1.37 18.56
CA GLU A 59 -22.01 2.62 17.79
C GLU A 59 -22.28 2.44 16.30
N ALA A 60 -22.32 1.18 15.85
CA ALA A 60 -22.71 0.85 14.50
C ALA A 60 -24.23 1.07 14.39
N SER A 61 -24.63 2.28 13.97
CA SER A 61 -26.01 2.61 13.60
C SER A 61 -26.58 1.56 12.64
N SER A 62 -27.91 1.39 12.65
CA SER A 62 -28.80 0.39 12.00
C SER A 62 -28.44 -0.23 10.62
N SER A 63 -27.39 0.23 9.93
CA SER A 63 -26.69 -0.48 8.84
C SER A 63 -25.66 -1.53 9.31
N ALA A 64 -25.40 -1.63 10.61
CA ALA A 64 -24.50 -2.61 11.24
C ALA A 64 -24.83 -4.07 10.95
N ALA A 65 -26.09 -4.35 10.60
CA ALA A 65 -26.58 -5.68 10.25
C ALA A 65 -25.96 -6.25 8.95
N MET A 66 -25.16 -5.46 8.22
CA MET A 66 -24.56 -5.82 6.92
C MET A 66 -23.02 -5.70 6.92
N LEU A 67 -22.38 -5.66 8.09
CA LEU A 67 -20.92 -5.66 8.19
C LEU A 67 -20.39 -7.09 8.02
N ASP A 68 -20.22 -7.51 6.77
CA ASP A 68 -19.49 -8.73 6.45
C ASP A 68 -17.98 -8.46 6.43
N SER A 69 -17.21 -9.48 6.81
CA SER A 69 -15.75 -9.55 6.71
C SER A 69 -15.24 -9.11 5.33
N THR A 70 -15.96 -9.45 4.26
CA THR A 70 -15.64 -9.06 2.88
C THR A 70 -15.73 -7.55 2.67
N ARG A 71 -16.76 -6.89 3.22
CA ARG A 71 -16.97 -5.45 3.13
C ARG A 71 -15.94 -4.67 3.93
N ILE A 72 -15.57 -5.18 5.10
CA ILE A 72 -14.50 -4.59 5.92
C ILE A 72 -13.16 -4.69 5.19
N LEU A 73 -12.87 -5.85 4.59
CA LEU A 73 -11.65 -6.03 3.80
C LEU A 73 -11.62 -5.11 2.58
N GLU A 74 -12.74 -4.97 1.87
CA GLU A 74 -12.89 -4.06 0.74
C GLU A 74 -12.61 -2.61 1.17
N PHE A 75 -13.26 -2.16 2.25
CA PHE A 75 -13.04 -0.82 2.82
C PHE A 75 -11.58 -0.58 3.21
N LEU A 76 -10.96 -1.55 3.89
CA LEU A 76 -9.56 -1.46 4.30
C LEU A 76 -8.55 -1.64 3.15
N THR A 77 -9.00 -2.00 1.95
CA THR A 77 -8.15 -2.17 0.78
C THR A 77 -8.26 -0.99 -0.19
N SER A 78 -9.47 -0.51 -0.45
CA SER A 78 -9.75 0.52 -1.46
C SER A 78 -10.25 1.85 -0.90
N GLY A 79 -10.39 1.96 0.43
CA GLY A 79 -10.86 3.16 1.11
C GLY A 79 -9.96 4.40 0.89
N LYS A 80 -10.47 5.55 1.33
CA LYS A 80 -9.73 6.81 1.34
C LYS A 80 -9.79 7.43 2.73
N VAL A 81 -8.62 7.61 3.32
CA VAL A 81 -8.45 8.28 4.61
C VAL A 81 -8.50 9.78 4.42
N ASN A 82 -9.40 10.44 5.14
CA ASN A 82 -9.48 11.87 5.26
C ASN A 82 -8.53 12.36 6.35
N PHE A 83 -7.27 12.58 5.97
CA PHE A 83 -6.22 13.09 6.86
C PHE A 83 -6.53 14.44 7.50
N ARG A 84 -7.47 15.24 6.96
CA ARG A 84 -7.87 16.52 7.57
C ARG A 84 -8.78 16.33 8.77
N ALA A 85 -9.57 15.26 8.79
CA ALA A 85 -10.48 14.92 9.87
C ALA A 85 -9.91 13.85 10.81
N SER A 86 -8.69 13.38 10.55
CA SER A 86 -8.01 12.34 11.32
C SER A 86 -7.06 12.93 12.36
N ASP A 87 -6.95 12.29 13.53
CA ASP A 87 -5.91 12.59 14.52
C ASP A 87 -4.82 11.51 14.47
N THR A 88 -3.79 11.76 13.66
CA THR A 88 -2.67 10.83 13.46
C THR A 88 -1.73 10.68 14.66
N LYS A 89 -1.89 11.50 15.70
CA LYS A 89 -1.02 11.54 16.89
C LYS A 89 -1.76 11.22 18.19
N ALA A 90 -3.02 10.82 18.10
CA ALA A 90 -3.78 10.37 19.25
C ALA A 90 -3.04 9.26 20.01
N SER A 91 -3.19 9.27 21.33
CA SER A 91 -2.65 8.25 22.24
C SER A 91 -3.82 7.40 22.75
N PRO A 92 -3.74 6.06 22.73
CA PRO A 92 -2.55 5.23 22.48
C PRO A 92 -2.27 4.94 20.99
N CYS A 93 -3.19 5.27 20.08
CA CYS A 93 -3.05 5.04 18.64
C CYS A 93 -3.74 6.15 17.83
N GLY A 94 -3.29 6.33 16.59
CA GLY A 94 -3.88 7.31 15.67
C GLY A 94 -5.32 6.97 15.30
N LEU A 95 -6.16 8.00 15.26
CA LEU A 95 -7.56 7.92 14.85
C LEU A 95 -7.69 8.37 13.40
N TYR A 96 -8.25 7.50 12.55
CA TYR A 96 -8.39 7.74 11.12
C TYR A 96 -9.87 7.73 10.74
N VAL A 97 -10.25 8.69 9.90
CA VAL A 97 -11.61 8.86 9.33
C VAL A 97 -11.54 8.71 7.82
#